data_AF-A0A2M9TQD2-F1
#
_entry.id   AF-A0A2M9TQD2-F1
#
_cell.length_a   1.000
_cell.length_b   1.000
_cell.length_c   1.000
_cell.angle_alpha   90.00
_cell.angle_beta   90.00
_cell.angle_gamma   90.00
#
_symmetry.space_group_name_H-M   'P 1'
#
loop_
_entity.id
_entity.type
_entity.pdbx_description
1 polymer ?
#
loop_
_entity_poly.entity_id
_entity_poly.type
_entity_poly.pdbx_seq_one_letter_code
_entity_poly.pdbx_strand_id
1 'polypeptide(L)'
;MYTAAVAALMAFGMQSAQAMSEAAKNFPDKPITIVIGYTAGGSTDIPFRVLAENLTGILKQPVIVENKPGAGGVLPAMQLHNKKPDGYTLAQTPTPVFRLPYISKIDWDPANDLTYVIGLAGYSFGLVVPADSPIKSMKEYIDYAKNNPEKLTYGSPGIMTTLHITMEAIAQDAGVKLVHVPYKGNAESLKAIIGGFVMSVADTPAWAPYVENGKLRLLSTWGEKRSKKFPDAPTLKESGIDRVQLSPFGLAVPKKTDPDIVKKLHDALKLAMEKPNFREALEKYDMEPLYMSTEQYTEFAKKTTADEGKVLESLGFQKK
;
A
#
# COMPACT_ATOMS: atom_id res chain seq x y z
N MET A 1 -4.39 36.64 53.07
CA MET A 1 -4.34 35.18 52.80
C MET A 1 -4.96 34.83 51.43
N TYR A 2 -4.63 35.57 50.36
CA TYR A 2 -5.14 35.30 49.00
C TYR A 2 -4.05 35.35 47.91
N THR A 3 -2.78 35.44 48.30
CA THR A 3 -1.63 35.50 47.37
C THR A 3 -0.84 34.18 47.30
N ALA A 4 -1.10 33.23 48.20
CA ALA A 4 -0.40 31.94 48.22
C ALA A 4 -1.05 30.84 47.35
N ALA A 5 -2.32 31.02 46.94
CA ALA A 5 -3.07 29.98 46.22
C ALA A 5 -2.88 29.99 44.69
N VAL A 6 -2.34 31.07 44.11
CA VAL A 6 -2.14 31.18 42.66
C VAL A 6 -0.78 30.61 42.22
N ALA A 7 0.21 30.54 43.12
CA ALA A 7 1.52 29.97 42.83
C ALA A 7 1.53 28.43 42.73
N ALA A 8 0.58 27.75 43.40
CA ALA A 8 0.50 26.29 43.40
C ALA A 8 -0.11 25.69 42.12
N LEU A 9 -0.90 26.46 41.36
CA LEU A 9 -1.54 26.02 40.12
C LEU A 9 -0.65 26.20 38.87
N MET A 10 0.38 27.06 38.92
CA MET A 10 1.36 27.18 37.83
C MET A 10 2.46 26.11 37.87
N ALA A 11 2.72 25.50 39.04
CA ALA A 11 3.74 24.46 39.17
C ALA A 11 3.32 23.10 38.56
N PHE A 12 2.03 22.78 38.53
CA PHE A 12 1.53 21.52 37.95
C PHE A 12 1.45 21.52 36.42
N GLY A 13 1.52 22.69 35.77
CA GLY A 13 1.51 22.82 34.31
C GLY A 13 2.87 22.65 33.64
N MET A 14 3.98 22.84 34.38
CA MET A 14 5.34 22.71 33.83
C MET A 14 5.91 21.29 33.89
N GLN A 15 5.40 20.42 34.77
CA GLN A 15 5.90 19.05 34.89
C GLN A 15 5.49 18.13 33.71
N SER A 16 4.42 18.45 32.98
CA SER A 16 3.95 17.61 31.85
C SER A 16 4.70 17.84 30.54
N ALA A 17 5.35 18.99 30.37
CA ALA A 17 6.15 19.29 29.17
C ALA A 17 7.56 18.68 29.21
N GLN A 18 8.14 18.49 30.41
CA GLN A 18 9.48 17.88 30.55
C GLN A 18 9.49 16.36 30.35
N ALA A 19 8.39 15.66 30.67
CA ALA A 19 8.31 14.21 30.51
C ALA A 19 8.26 13.74 29.04
N MET A 20 7.71 14.55 28.11
CA MET A 20 7.72 14.22 26.67
C MET A 20 9.12 14.33 26.06
N SER A 21 9.97 15.25 26.54
CA SER A 21 11.35 15.41 26.05
C SER A 21 12.25 14.22 26.37
N GLU A 22 11.98 13.48 27.45
CA GLU A 22 12.84 12.37 27.89
C GLU A 22 12.56 11.07 27.13
N ALA A 23 11.29 10.80 26.80
CA ALA A 23 10.90 9.66 25.97
C ALA A 23 11.49 9.77 24.55
N ALA A 24 11.44 10.97 23.95
CA ALA A 24 12.06 11.22 22.65
C ALA A 24 13.59 11.02 22.68
N LYS A 25 14.27 11.39 23.78
CA LYS A 25 15.72 11.20 23.93
C LYS A 25 16.12 9.72 23.95
N ASN A 26 15.40 8.90 24.70
CA ASN A 26 15.71 7.48 24.90
C ASN A 26 15.19 6.57 23.77
N PHE A 27 14.33 7.09 22.89
CA PHE A 27 13.82 6.32 21.75
C PHE A 27 14.91 6.03 20.69
N PRO A 28 15.00 4.79 20.17
CA PRO A 28 14.34 3.57 20.62
C PRO A 28 15.17 2.77 21.66
N ASP A 29 14.51 2.22 22.68
CA ASP A 29 15.10 1.41 23.76
C ASP A 29 14.61 -0.06 23.80
N LYS A 30 13.71 -0.42 22.90
CA LYS A 30 13.12 -1.76 22.75
C LYS A 30 12.76 -2.03 21.28
N PRO A 31 12.38 -3.27 20.92
CA PRO A 31 12.03 -3.62 19.55
C PRO A 31 10.91 -2.76 18.96
N ILE A 32 11.03 -2.44 17.67
CA ILE A 32 10.03 -1.73 16.87
C ILE A 32 9.30 -2.76 16.00
N THR A 33 7.99 -2.60 15.85
CA THR A 33 7.17 -3.44 14.95
C THR A 33 6.67 -2.63 13.76
N ILE A 34 6.87 -3.18 12.56
CA ILE A 34 6.26 -2.70 11.32
C ILE A 34 5.15 -3.69 10.94
N VAL A 35 3.91 -3.22 10.94
CA VAL A 35 2.75 -4.02 10.56
C VAL A 35 2.41 -3.77 9.08
N ILE A 36 2.28 -4.83 8.28
CA ILE A 36 1.98 -4.75 6.85
C ILE A 36 0.72 -5.53 6.47
N GLY A 37 0.03 -5.10 5.42
CA GLY A 37 -1.36 -5.50 5.13
C GLY A 37 -1.52 -6.73 4.24
N TYR A 38 -0.44 -7.45 3.96
CA TYR A 38 -0.42 -8.52 2.95
C TYR A 38 0.32 -9.76 3.46
N THR A 39 0.11 -10.89 2.77
CA THR A 39 0.65 -12.20 3.14
C THR A 39 2.17 -12.26 3.12
N ALA A 40 2.75 -13.09 3.99
CA ALA A 40 4.18 -13.36 4.00
C ALA A 40 4.67 -13.94 2.66
N GLY A 41 5.92 -13.65 2.29
CA GLY A 41 6.55 -14.09 1.04
C GLY A 41 6.06 -13.38 -0.23
N GLY A 42 5.15 -12.41 -0.11
CA GLY A 42 4.65 -11.62 -1.23
C GLY A 42 5.51 -10.40 -1.57
N SER A 43 5.11 -9.71 -2.64
CA SER A 43 5.79 -8.51 -3.16
C SER A 43 5.93 -7.34 -2.17
N THR A 44 5.07 -7.27 -1.16
CA THR A 44 5.19 -6.32 -0.04
C THR A 44 6.15 -6.80 1.05
N ASP A 45 6.03 -8.07 1.43
CA ASP A 45 6.70 -8.62 2.61
C ASP A 45 8.22 -8.62 2.45
N ILE A 46 8.71 -9.02 1.27
CA ILE A 46 10.15 -9.13 1.01
C ILE A 46 10.86 -7.77 1.12
N PRO A 47 10.45 -6.68 0.44
CA PRO A 47 11.06 -5.37 0.64
C PRO A 47 11.00 -4.87 2.09
N PHE A 48 9.87 -5.09 2.80
CA PHE A 48 9.75 -4.65 4.20
C PHE A 48 10.68 -5.41 5.15
N ARG A 49 10.92 -6.71 4.92
CA ARG A 49 11.91 -7.47 5.70
C ARG A 49 13.33 -6.96 5.49
N VAL A 50 13.70 -6.63 4.25
CA VAL A 50 14.99 -6.00 3.94
C VAL A 50 15.10 -4.61 4.59
N LEU A 51 14.02 -3.81 4.54
CA LEU A 51 13.98 -2.52 5.22
C LEU A 51 14.17 -2.66 6.74
N ALA A 52 13.50 -3.64 7.36
CA ALA A 52 13.59 -3.91 8.80
C ALA A 52 15.00 -4.37 9.23
N GLU A 53 15.66 -5.20 8.42
CA GLU A 53 17.05 -5.60 8.64
C GLU A 53 17.99 -4.38 8.59
N ASN A 54 17.85 -3.55 7.57
CA ASN A 54 18.62 -2.31 7.44
C ASN A 54 18.39 -1.37 8.63
N LEU A 55 17.12 -1.20 9.04
CA LEU A 55 16.76 -0.39 10.21
C LEU A 55 17.34 -0.94 11.51
N THR A 56 17.36 -2.26 11.70
CA THR A 56 17.96 -2.90 12.88
C THR A 56 19.44 -2.52 13.00
N GLY A 57 20.15 -2.51 11.87
CA GLY A 57 21.54 -2.05 11.80
C GLY A 57 21.74 -0.57 12.12
N ILE A 58 20.78 0.29 11.77
CA ILE A 58 20.83 1.75 11.97
C ILE A 58 20.43 2.14 13.40
N LEU A 59 19.28 1.63 13.86
CA LEU A 59 18.68 1.98 15.15
C LEU A 59 19.27 1.20 16.33
N LYS A 60 20.04 0.14 16.06
CA LYS A 60 20.60 -0.77 17.07
C LYS A 60 19.55 -1.40 17.99
N GLN A 61 18.32 -1.49 17.49
CA GLN A 61 17.19 -2.16 18.13
C GLN A 61 16.55 -3.10 17.11
N PRO A 62 16.04 -4.28 17.52
CA PRO A 62 15.36 -5.19 16.61
C PRO A 62 14.15 -4.52 15.95
N VAL A 63 14.02 -4.66 14.63
CA VAL A 63 12.82 -4.25 13.90
C VAL A 63 12.13 -5.48 13.31
N ILE A 64 10.87 -5.69 13.68
CA ILE A 64 10.10 -6.88 13.37
C ILE A 64 9.02 -6.53 12.34
N VAL A 65 8.86 -7.38 11.32
CA VAL A 65 7.74 -7.27 10.35
C VAL A 65 6.64 -8.24 10.73
N GLU A 66 5.43 -7.71 10.95
CA GLU A 66 4.22 -8.48 11.24
C GLU A 66 3.22 -8.38 10.08
N ASN A 67 2.80 -9.51 9.52
CA ASN A 67 1.79 -9.58 8.46
C ASN A 67 0.38 -9.64 9.05
N LYS A 68 -0.50 -8.72 8.64
CA LYS A 68 -1.95 -8.71 8.93
C LYS A 68 -2.75 -8.66 7.62
N PRO A 69 -2.83 -9.77 6.87
CA PRO A 69 -3.44 -9.79 5.54
C PRO A 69 -4.96 -9.64 5.58
N GLY A 70 -5.53 -9.11 4.48
CA GLY A 70 -6.97 -9.00 4.26
C GLY A 70 -7.48 -7.56 4.20
N ALA A 71 -8.78 -7.41 3.92
CA ALA A 71 -9.47 -6.13 3.79
C ALA A 71 -8.75 -5.11 2.87
N GLY A 72 -8.13 -5.57 1.79
CA GLY A 72 -7.39 -4.71 0.86
C GLY A 72 -6.09 -4.10 1.41
N GLY A 73 -5.63 -4.56 2.59
CA GLY A 73 -4.39 -4.10 3.21
C GLY A 73 -4.56 -2.96 4.23
N VAL A 74 -5.80 -2.65 4.63
CA VAL A 74 -6.11 -1.51 5.52
C VAL A 74 -5.96 -1.82 7.01
N LEU A 75 -5.98 -3.10 7.40
CA LEU A 75 -5.95 -3.54 8.81
C LEU A 75 -4.76 -2.96 9.61
N PRO A 76 -3.53 -2.87 9.09
CA PRO A 76 -2.41 -2.24 9.80
C PRO A 76 -2.68 -0.78 10.19
N ALA A 77 -3.19 0.02 9.25
CA ALA A 77 -3.49 1.43 9.50
C ALA A 77 -4.64 1.58 10.52
N MET A 78 -5.67 0.74 10.43
CA MET A 78 -6.75 0.71 11.42
C MET A 78 -6.25 0.39 12.83
N GLN A 79 -5.23 -0.44 12.97
CA GLN A 79 -4.66 -0.76 14.27
C GLN A 79 -3.94 0.44 14.90
N LEU A 80 -3.29 1.30 14.10
CA LEU A 80 -2.60 2.48 14.62
C LEU A 80 -3.52 3.42 15.39
N HIS A 81 -4.78 3.54 14.98
CA HIS A 81 -5.76 4.41 15.65
C HIS A 81 -5.90 4.08 17.15
N ASN A 82 -5.75 2.80 17.52
CA ASN A 82 -5.89 2.32 18.90
C ASN A 82 -4.54 2.07 19.61
N LYS A 83 -3.41 2.40 18.98
CA LYS A 83 -2.06 2.16 19.53
C LYS A 83 -1.55 3.40 20.27
N LYS A 84 -0.61 3.16 21.20
CA LYS A 84 0.09 4.24 21.91
C LYS A 84 0.94 5.04 20.90
N PRO A 85 0.93 6.38 20.97
CA PRO A 85 1.73 7.23 20.09
C PRO A 85 3.20 7.32 20.55
N ASP A 86 3.85 6.16 20.72
CA ASP A 86 5.21 6.04 21.29
C ASP A 86 6.28 5.65 20.25
N GLY A 87 5.92 5.56 18.97
CA GLY A 87 6.84 5.28 17.86
C GLY A 87 7.26 3.82 17.68
N TYR A 88 6.85 2.89 18.56
CA TYR A 88 7.26 1.48 18.48
C TYR A 88 6.38 0.62 17.57
N THR A 89 5.26 1.16 17.08
CA THR A 89 4.41 0.51 16.07
C THR A 89 4.27 1.42 14.87
N LEU A 90 4.80 0.98 13.74
CA LEU A 90 4.58 1.59 12.42
C LEU A 90 3.62 0.70 11.64
N ALA A 91 2.83 1.29 10.76
CA ALA A 91 2.01 0.53 9.83
C ALA A 91 2.17 1.02 8.40
N GLN A 92 2.11 0.07 7.48
CA GLN A 92 2.03 0.38 6.06
C GLN A 92 0.71 1.08 5.72
N THR A 93 0.81 2.14 4.92
CA THR A 93 -0.36 2.91 4.44
C THR A 93 -0.42 2.92 2.90
N PRO A 94 -0.89 1.82 2.26
CA PRO A 94 -1.12 1.81 0.81
C PRO A 94 -2.39 2.60 0.44
N THR A 95 -2.59 2.87 -0.86
CA THR A 95 -3.76 3.64 -1.35
C THR A 95 -5.13 3.22 -0.77
N PRO A 96 -5.45 1.93 -0.57
CA PRO A 96 -6.73 1.52 0.03
C PRO A 96 -7.03 2.12 1.41
N VAL A 97 -6.02 2.53 2.18
CA VAL A 97 -6.24 3.20 3.48
C VAL A 97 -6.99 4.51 3.31
N PHE A 98 -6.70 5.25 2.25
CA PHE A 98 -7.33 6.54 1.95
C PHE A 98 -8.76 6.41 1.40
N ARG A 99 -9.20 5.19 1.06
CA ARG A 99 -10.59 4.88 0.68
C ARG A 99 -11.50 4.67 1.89
N LEU A 100 -10.94 4.31 3.05
CA LEU A 100 -11.70 3.89 4.22
C LEU A 100 -12.88 4.82 4.60
N PRO A 101 -12.74 6.17 4.57
CA PRO A 101 -13.85 7.07 4.92
C PRO A 101 -15.11 6.89 4.05
N TYR A 102 -14.93 6.39 2.82
CA TYR A 102 -15.96 6.24 1.79
C TYR A 102 -16.54 4.82 1.75
N ILE A 103 -15.77 3.81 2.14
CA ILE A 103 -16.15 2.40 2.01
C ILE A 103 -16.50 1.72 3.35
N SER A 104 -16.31 2.40 4.47
CA SER A 104 -16.53 1.84 5.81
C SER A 104 -17.08 2.88 6.79
N LYS A 105 -17.82 2.41 7.80
CA LYS A 105 -18.20 3.23 8.96
C LYS A 105 -17.04 3.23 9.94
N ILE A 106 -16.21 4.27 9.84
CA ILE A 106 -15.14 4.56 10.78
C ILE A 106 -15.40 5.92 11.45
N ASP A 107 -14.92 6.06 12.68
CA ASP A 107 -15.01 7.25 13.54
C ASP A 107 -13.73 8.11 13.51
N TRP A 108 -12.82 7.81 12.58
CA TRP A 108 -11.56 8.51 12.39
C TRP A 108 -11.32 8.78 10.89
N ASP A 109 -10.42 9.70 10.60
CA ASP A 109 -10.03 10.09 9.25
C ASP A 109 -8.56 9.75 8.98
N PRO A 110 -8.24 8.78 8.11
CA PRO A 110 -6.87 8.46 7.77
C PRO A 110 -6.05 9.64 7.26
N ALA A 111 -6.66 10.64 6.61
CA ALA A 111 -5.94 11.83 6.15
C ALA A 111 -5.39 12.68 7.30
N ASN A 112 -6.03 12.65 8.47
CA ASN A 112 -5.77 13.60 9.56
C ASN A 112 -5.51 12.95 10.94
N ASP A 113 -5.84 11.67 11.11
CA ASP A 113 -5.78 10.93 12.37
C ASP A 113 -4.65 9.88 12.40
N LEU A 114 -3.66 10.04 11.53
CA LEU A 114 -2.38 9.35 11.58
C LEU A 114 -1.23 10.36 11.45
N THR A 115 -0.07 9.99 11.96
CA THR A 115 1.17 10.75 11.72
C THR A 115 1.99 10.01 10.67
N TYR A 116 1.99 10.52 9.45
CA TYR A 116 2.75 9.95 8.32
C TYR A 116 4.24 10.20 8.52
N VAL A 117 5.06 9.16 8.35
CA VAL A 117 6.50 9.22 8.61
C VAL A 117 7.27 9.39 7.31
N ILE A 118 7.03 8.55 6.30
CA ILE A 118 7.81 8.56 5.06
C ILE A 118 7.08 7.80 3.95
N GLY A 119 7.16 8.29 2.70
CA GLY A 119 6.82 7.53 1.50
C GLY A 119 8.03 6.71 1.03
N LEU A 120 7.82 5.43 0.73
CA LEU A 120 8.91 4.48 0.46
C LEU A 120 9.03 4.12 -1.02
N ALA A 121 7.94 3.64 -1.60
CA ALA A 121 7.92 3.07 -2.94
C ALA A 121 6.50 3.10 -3.53
N GLY A 122 6.39 2.78 -4.81
CA GLY A 122 5.11 2.57 -5.48
C GLY A 122 4.95 1.15 -5.97
N TYR A 123 3.76 0.58 -5.76
CA TYR A 123 3.38 -0.63 -6.46
C TYR A 123 3.21 -0.34 -7.95
N SER A 124 3.87 -1.16 -8.75
CA SER A 124 3.57 -1.38 -10.17
C SER A 124 2.53 -2.48 -10.30
N PHE A 125 1.76 -2.46 -11.40
CA PHE A 125 0.67 -3.40 -11.63
C PHE A 125 0.64 -3.87 -13.08
N GLY A 126 0.00 -5.01 -13.29
CA GLY A 126 -0.32 -5.53 -14.62
C GLY A 126 -1.45 -6.55 -14.57
N LEU A 127 -1.88 -6.96 -15.76
CA LEU A 127 -2.89 -7.99 -15.96
C LEU A 127 -2.27 -9.18 -16.66
N VAL A 128 -2.37 -10.36 -16.06
CA VAL A 128 -1.86 -11.62 -16.62
C VAL A 128 -2.98 -12.61 -16.89
N VAL A 129 -2.75 -13.48 -17.88
CA VAL A 129 -3.58 -14.65 -18.23
C VAL A 129 -2.69 -15.90 -18.33
N PRO A 130 -3.23 -17.13 -18.30
CA PRO A 130 -2.47 -18.33 -18.67
C PRO A 130 -1.84 -18.19 -20.05
N ALA A 131 -0.64 -18.74 -20.26
CA ALA A 131 0.06 -18.60 -21.54
C ALA A 131 -0.69 -19.27 -22.73
N ASP A 132 -1.45 -20.31 -22.46
CA ASP A 132 -2.33 -21.00 -23.42
C ASP A 132 -3.71 -20.34 -23.58
N SER A 133 -3.98 -19.25 -22.85
CA SER A 133 -5.23 -18.50 -22.99
C SER A 133 -5.42 -18.00 -24.42
N PRO A 134 -6.65 -18.09 -24.97
CA PRO A 134 -6.96 -17.51 -26.26
C PRO A 134 -6.91 -15.97 -26.23
N ILE A 135 -6.93 -15.34 -25.05
CA ILE A 135 -6.81 -13.89 -24.88
C ILE A 135 -5.33 -13.51 -24.91
N LYS A 136 -4.93 -12.70 -25.89
CA LYS A 136 -3.53 -12.31 -26.14
C LYS A 136 -3.26 -10.81 -25.96
N SER A 137 -4.31 -10.01 -25.84
CA SER A 137 -4.21 -8.56 -25.70
C SER A 137 -5.32 -7.99 -24.83
N MET A 138 -5.15 -6.76 -24.35
CA MET A 138 -6.24 -6.03 -23.65
C MET A 138 -7.47 -5.84 -24.53
N LYS A 139 -7.30 -5.66 -25.84
CA LYS A 139 -8.42 -5.58 -26.78
C LYS A 139 -9.21 -6.89 -26.79
N GLU A 140 -8.53 -8.01 -26.93
CA GLU A 140 -9.17 -9.34 -26.89
C GLU A 140 -9.79 -9.63 -25.52
N TYR A 141 -9.20 -9.13 -24.44
CA TYR A 141 -9.75 -9.25 -23.10
C TYR A 141 -11.11 -8.55 -22.99
N ILE A 142 -11.21 -7.32 -23.48
CA ILE A 142 -12.46 -6.55 -23.52
C ILE A 142 -13.46 -7.20 -24.49
N ASP A 143 -13.04 -7.61 -25.68
CA ASP A 143 -13.90 -8.26 -26.67
C ASP A 143 -14.46 -9.59 -26.14
N TYR A 144 -13.65 -10.38 -25.43
CA TYR A 144 -14.11 -11.59 -24.77
C TYR A 144 -15.19 -11.28 -23.73
N ALA A 145 -14.98 -10.27 -22.89
CA ALA A 145 -15.96 -9.87 -21.88
C ALA A 145 -17.28 -9.35 -22.50
N LYS A 146 -17.20 -8.61 -23.62
CA LYS A 146 -18.38 -8.16 -24.38
C LYS A 146 -19.20 -9.33 -24.92
N ASN A 147 -18.51 -10.32 -25.51
CA ASN A 147 -19.15 -11.48 -26.13
C ASN A 147 -19.61 -12.53 -25.10
N ASN A 148 -19.08 -12.46 -23.88
CA ASN A 148 -19.31 -13.44 -22.82
C ASN A 148 -19.62 -12.72 -21.49
N PRO A 149 -20.75 -12.01 -21.39
CA PRO A 149 -21.09 -11.25 -20.20
C PRO A 149 -21.08 -12.17 -18.97
N GLU A 150 -20.45 -11.69 -17.89
CA GLU A 150 -20.37 -12.38 -16.59
C GLU A 150 -19.63 -13.74 -16.62
N LYS A 151 -18.88 -14.06 -17.69
CA LYS A 151 -18.03 -15.26 -17.75
C LYS A 151 -16.55 -15.01 -17.52
N LEU A 152 -16.06 -13.79 -17.77
CA LEU A 152 -14.65 -13.46 -17.59
C LEU A 152 -14.36 -13.26 -16.09
N THR A 153 -13.76 -14.27 -15.46
CA THR A 153 -13.30 -14.19 -14.06
C THR A 153 -11.90 -13.60 -13.95
N TYR A 154 -11.70 -12.71 -12.98
CA TYR A 154 -10.38 -12.18 -12.65
C TYR A 154 -10.10 -12.21 -11.15
N GLY A 155 -8.88 -12.59 -10.79
CA GLY A 155 -8.39 -12.52 -9.42
C GLY A 155 -7.75 -11.17 -9.11
N SER A 156 -7.81 -10.75 -7.85
CA SER A 156 -6.98 -9.67 -7.31
C SER A 156 -6.68 -9.93 -5.81
N PRO A 157 -5.73 -9.21 -5.18
CA PRO A 157 -5.40 -9.36 -3.76
C PRO A 157 -6.43 -8.72 -2.81
N GLY A 158 -7.67 -8.53 -3.27
CA GLY A 158 -8.81 -8.25 -2.40
C GLY A 158 -9.77 -7.21 -2.94
N ILE A 159 -10.96 -7.16 -2.33
CA ILE A 159 -11.96 -6.11 -2.54
C ILE A 159 -11.38 -4.75 -2.13
N MET A 160 -11.75 -3.69 -2.86
CA MET A 160 -11.31 -2.30 -2.65
C MET A 160 -9.80 -2.05 -2.72
N THR A 161 -9.03 -3.05 -3.19
CA THR A 161 -7.64 -2.83 -3.59
C THR A 161 -7.58 -1.92 -4.82
N THR A 162 -6.42 -1.29 -5.05
CA THR A 162 -6.22 -0.48 -6.26
C THR A 162 -6.44 -1.31 -7.53
N LEU A 163 -6.03 -2.58 -7.52
CA LEU A 163 -6.24 -3.53 -8.61
C LEU A 163 -7.73 -3.78 -8.89
N HIS A 164 -8.54 -4.01 -7.86
CA HIS A 164 -9.99 -4.17 -7.99
C HIS A 164 -10.63 -2.89 -8.57
N ILE A 165 -10.38 -1.73 -7.96
CA ILE A 165 -10.95 -0.45 -8.40
C ILE A 165 -10.59 -0.11 -9.84
N THR A 166 -9.34 -0.36 -10.24
CA THR A 166 -8.91 -0.13 -11.62
C THR A 166 -9.58 -1.06 -12.61
N MET A 167 -9.77 -2.34 -12.27
CA MET A 167 -10.48 -3.28 -13.15
C MET A 167 -11.98 -2.95 -13.26
N GLU A 168 -12.62 -2.53 -12.17
CA GLU A 168 -14.01 -2.04 -12.22
C GLU A 168 -14.12 -0.78 -13.10
N ALA A 169 -13.16 0.13 -13.01
CA ALA A 169 -13.15 1.32 -13.87
C ALA A 169 -12.92 0.97 -15.35
N ILE A 170 -11.99 0.06 -15.66
CA ILE A 170 -11.80 -0.45 -17.03
C ILE A 170 -13.09 -1.11 -17.54
N ALA A 171 -13.77 -1.90 -16.70
CA ALA A 171 -15.00 -2.56 -17.08
C ALA A 171 -16.13 -1.56 -17.36
N GLN A 172 -16.28 -0.53 -16.50
CA GLN A 172 -17.23 0.56 -16.68
C GLN A 172 -16.97 1.34 -17.98
N ASP A 173 -15.72 1.77 -18.20
CA ASP A 173 -15.30 2.53 -19.39
C ASP A 173 -15.56 1.72 -20.67
N ALA A 174 -15.36 0.40 -20.63
CA ALA A 174 -15.55 -0.50 -21.77
C ALA A 174 -17.00 -1.00 -21.94
N GLY A 175 -17.89 -0.70 -21.00
CA GLY A 175 -19.28 -1.19 -21.01
C GLY A 175 -19.40 -2.71 -20.86
N VAL A 176 -18.50 -3.34 -20.07
CA VAL A 176 -18.47 -4.79 -19.85
C VAL A 176 -18.69 -5.13 -18.38
N LYS A 177 -19.00 -6.40 -18.11
CA LYS A 177 -19.06 -6.96 -16.75
C LYS A 177 -17.99 -8.02 -16.58
N LEU A 178 -17.20 -7.88 -15.52
CA LEU A 178 -16.20 -8.86 -15.09
C LEU A 178 -16.65 -9.51 -13.79
N VAL A 179 -16.21 -10.74 -13.54
CA VAL A 179 -16.47 -11.44 -12.27
C VAL A 179 -15.22 -11.39 -11.41
N HIS A 180 -15.21 -10.54 -10.39
CA HIS A 180 -14.10 -10.42 -9.45
C HIS A 180 -14.09 -11.58 -8.46
N VAL A 181 -12.93 -12.23 -8.31
CA VAL A 181 -12.66 -13.23 -7.28
C VAL A 181 -11.57 -12.69 -6.33
N PRO A 182 -11.92 -12.26 -5.11
CA PRO A 182 -10.96 -11.66 -4.20
C PRO A 182 -10.12 -12.72 -3.46
N TYR A 183 -8.81 -12.44 -3.35
CA TYR A 183 -7.86 -13.20 -2.55
C TYR A 183 -7.23 -12.31 -1.45
N LYS A 184 -6.56 -12.88 -0.45
CA LYS A 184 -5.98 -12.10 0.66
C LYS A 184 -4.62 -11.44 0.34
N GLY A 185 -4.04 -11.77 -0.82
CA GLY A 185 -2.73 -11.25 -1.24
C GLY A 185 -2.27 -11.86 -2.56
N ASN A 186 -1.20 -11.32 -3.12
CA ASN A 186 -0.66 -11.70 -4.43
C ASN A 186 -0.28 -13.19 -4.53
N ALA A 187 0.21 -13.78 -3.44
CA ALA A 187 0.55 -15.19 -3.41
C ALA A 187 -0.67 -16.13 -3.60
N GLU A 188 -1.85 -15.70 -3.15
CA GLU A 188 -3.09 -16.48 -3.28
C GLU A 188 -3.72 -16.33 -4.68
N SER A 189 -3.78 -15.11 -5.21
CA SER A 189 -4.26 -14.84 -6.58
C SER A 189 -3.41 -15.55 -7.63
N LEU A 190 -2.08 -15.55 -7.48
CA LEU A 190 -1.19 -16.26 -8.41
C LEU A 190 -1.38 -17.78 -8.39
N LYS A 191 -1.57 -18.38 -7.20
CA LYS A 191 -1.91 -19.81 -7.11
C LYS A 191 -3.24 -20.11 -7.82
N ALA A 192 -4.22 -19.21 -7.71
CA ALA A 192 -5.52 -19.39 -8.33
C ALA A 192 -5.46 -19.44 -9.86
N ILE A 193 -4.74 -18.51 -10.51
CA ILE A 193 -4.58 -18.52 -11.96
C ILE A 193 -3.76 -19.70 -12.45
N ILE A 194 -2.70 -20.07 -11.72
CA ILE A 194 -1.88 -21.27 -12.05
C ILE A 194 -2.71 -22.55 -11.93
N GLY A 195 -3.62 -22.61 -10.96
CA GLY A 195 -4.55 -23.72 -10.78
C GLY A 195 -5.77 -23.70 -11.72
N GLY A 196 -5.92 -22.67 -12.57
CA GLY A 196 -7.05 -22.55 -13.49
C GLY A 196 -8.38 -22.14 -12.84
N PHE A 197 -8.36 -21.62 -11.60
CA PHE A 197 -9.57 -21.20 -10.88
C PHE A 197 -10.11 -19.84 -11.36
N VAL A 198 -9.26 -19.03 -11.99
CA VAL A 198 -9.63 -17.73 -12.60
C VAL A 198 -8.96 -17.61 -13.97
N MET A 199 -9.62 -16.90 -14.90
CA MET A 199 -9.11 -16.72 -16.27
C MET A 199 -7.97 -15.70 -16.37
N SER A 200 -7.89 -14.79 -15.41
CA SER A 200 -6.89 -13.72 -15.37
C SER A 200 -6.64 -13.24 -13.95
N VAL A 201 -5.55 -12.52 -13.75
CA VAL A 201 -5.20 -11.91 -12.46
C VAL A 201 -4.65 -10.51 -12.68
N ALA A 202 -5.25 -9.53 -12.02
CA ALA A 202 -4.71 -8.19 -11.90
C ALA A 202 -3.87 -8.12 -10.61
N ASP A 203 -2.56 -7.91 -10.75
CA ASP A 203 -1.63 -8.00 -9.62
C ASP A 203 -0.37 -7.16 -9.78
N THR A 204 0.36 -7.04 -8.68
CA THR A 204 1.77 -6.66 -8.67
C THR A 204 2.63 -7.70 -9.40
N PRO A 205 3.83 -7.35 -9.90
CA PRO A 205 4.72 -8.23 -10.67
C PRO A 205 5.30 -9.45 -9.96
N ALA A 206 4.64 -9.99 -8.94
CA ALA A 206 4.90 -11.33 -8.42
C ALA A 206 4.62 -12.43 -9.47
N TRP A 207 3.88 -12.12 -10.55
CA TRP A 207 3.76 -12.97 -11.73
C TRP A 207 5.04 -13.05 -12.58
N ALA A 208 6.03 -12.18 -12.36
CA ALA A 208 7.22 -12.07 -13.21
C ALA A 208 7.92 -13.41 -13.49
N PRO A 209 8.22 -14.27 -12.49
CA PRO A 209 8.85 -15.56 -12.74
C PRO A 209 8.01 -16.49 -13.63
N TYR A 210 6.68 -16.36 -13.58
CA TYR A 210 5.75 -17.18 -14.36
C TYR A 210 5.56 -16.66 -15.78
N VAL A 211 5.75 -15.37 -16.01
CA VAL A 211 5.82 -14.81 -17.36
C VAL A 211 7.15 -15.18 -18.01
N GLU A 212 8.27 -15.07 -17.27
CA GLU A 212 9.61 -15.42 -17.74
C GLU A 212 9.73 -16.91 -18.10
N ASN A 213 9.08 -17.81 -17.35
CA ASN A 213 9.08 -19.26 -17.64
C ASN A 213 7.96 -19.71 -18.60
N GLY A 214 7.19 -18.77 -19.17
CA GLY A 214 6.17 -19.05 -20.17
C GLY A 214 4.90 -19.71 -19.65
N LYS A 215 4.65 -19.72 -18.33
CA LYS A 215 3.38 -20.22 -17.75
C LYS A 215 2.25 -19.19 -17.83
N LEU A 216 2.58 -17.90 -17.74
CA LEU A 216 1.63 -16.79 -17.84
C LEU A 216 2.02 -15.86 -19.00
N ARG A 217 1.03 -15.14 -19.54
CA ARG A 217 1.21 -14.03 -20.48
C ARG A 217 0.81 -12.73 -19.79
N LEU A 218 1.68 -11.73 -19.86
CA LEU A 218 1.37 -10.36 -19.47
C LEU A 218 0.63 -9.64 -20.59
N LEU A 219 -0.61 -9.22 -20.34
CA LEU A 219 -1.44 -8.48 -21.31
C LEU A 219 -1.14 -6.99 -21.30
N SER A 220 -0.91 -6.42 -20.11
CA SER A 220 -0.55 -5.02 -19.94
C SER A 220 0.16 -4.74 -18.64
N THR A 221 0.96 -3.67 -18.64
CA THR A 221 1.41 -2.98 -17.42
C THR A 221 0.64 -1.68 -17.25
N TRP A 222 0.54 -1.17 -16.02
CA TRP A 222 -0.32 -0.01 -15.72
C TRP A 222 0.47 1.28 -15.45
N GLY A 223 1.78 1.26 -15.66
CA GLY A 223 2.64 2.44 -15.57
C GLY A 223 2.45 3.40 -16.75
N GLU A 224 2.96 4.63 -16.60
CA GLU A 224 2.98 5.63 -17.68
C GLU A 224 3.88 5.21 -18.84
N LYS A 225 4.94 4.45 -18.54
CA LYS A 225 5.91 3.93 -19.51
C LYS A 225 5.98 2.43 -19.36
N ARG A 226 6.40 1.75 -20.43
CA ARG A 226 6.64 0.31 -20.40
C ARG A 226 7.64 -0.05 -19.31
N SER A 227 7.40 -1.20 -18.70
CA SER A 227 8.34 -1.82 -17.77
C SER A 227 9.69 -2.05 -18.48
N LYS A 228 10.80 -1.73 -17.82
CA LYS A 228 12.14 -2.10 -18.31
C LYS A 228 12.31 -3.61 -18.35
N LYS A 229 11.68 -4.32 -17.41
CA LYS A 229 11.74 -5.77 -17.29
C LYS A 229 10.86 -6.48 -18.32
N PHE A 230 9.73 -5.89 -18.68
CA PHE A 230 8.80 -6.42 -19.68
C PHE A 230 8.54 -5.41 -20.81
N PRO A 231 9.56 -5.12 -21.65
CA PRO A 231 9.46 -4.08 -22.69
C PRO A 231 8.48 -4.44 -23.81
N ASP A 232 8.16 -5.72 -23.99
CA ASP A 232 7.22 -6.19 -25.01
C ASP A 232 5.75 -6.04 -24.58
N ALA A 233 5.49 -5.93 -23.28
CA ALA A 233 4.13 -5.75 -22.78
C ALA A 233 3.72 -4.28 -22.89
N PRO A 234 2.59 -3.97 -23.55
CA PRO A 234 2.11 -2.61 -23.66
C PRO A 234 1.66 -2.09 -22.30
N THR A 235 1.68 -0.77 -22.16
CA THR A 235 0.92 -0.09 -21.09
C THR A 235 -0.59 -0.17 -21.38
N LEU A 236 -1.42 0.17 -20.38
CA LEU A 236 -2.86 0.40 -20.62
C LEU A 236 -3.08 1.49 -21.68
N LYS A 237 -2.32 2.59 -21.64
CA LYS A 237 -2.42 3.70 -22.62
C LYS A 237 -2.14 3.25 -24.04
N GLU A 238 -1.07 2.47 -24.24
CA GLU A 238 -0.74 1.88 -25.54
C GLU A 238 -1.78 0.86 -26.01
N SER A 239 -2.55 0.29 -25.07
CA SER A 239 -3.66 -0.61 -25.35
C SER A 239 -4.99 0.12 -25.62
N GLY A 240 -4.98 1.46 -25.68
CA GLY A 240 -6.18 2.27 -25.90
C GLY A 240 -7.02 2.53 -24.66
N ILE A 241 -6.49 2.28 -23.46
CA ILE A 241 -7.12 2.56 -22.17
C ILE A 241 -6.35 3.72 -21.52
N ASP A 242 -6.91 4.93 -21.53
CA ASP A 242 -6.23 6.14 -21.02
C ASP A 242 -6.17 6.16 -19.49
N ARG A 243 -5.31 5.31 -18.93
CA ARG A 243 -5.16 5.13 -17.49
C ARG A 243 -3.73 4.78 -17.13
N VAL A 244 -3.22 5.48 -16.13
CA VAL A 244 -2.04 5.07 -15.37
C VAL A 244 -2.49 4.77 -13.96
N GLN A 245 -2.02 3.64 -13.43
CA GLN A 245 -2.29 3.27 -12.07
C GLN A 245 -1.03 2.77 -11.40
N LEU A 246 -0.66 3.48 -10.34
CA LEU A 246 0.30 3.06 -9.34
C LEU A 246 -0.38 3.08 -7.97
N SER A 247 0.29 2.53 -6.96
CA SER A 247 -0.13 2.70 -5.57
C SER A 247 1.08 2.98 -4.70
N PRO A 248 1.45 4.26 -4.52
CA PRO A 248 2.44 4.67 -3.53
C PRO A 248 2.08 4.14 -2.14
N PHE A 249 3.10 3.72 -1.41
CA PHE A 249 2.96 3.31 -0.03
C PHE A 249 4.15 3.81 0.79
N GLY A 250 3.89 3.94 2.09
CA GLY A 250 4.83 4.40 3.07
C GLY A 250 4.45 3.87 4.44
N LEU A 251 4.98 4.55 5.47
CA LEU A 251 4.73 4.21 6.86
C LEU A 251 4.11 5.38 7.61
N ALA A 252 3.19 5.05 8.51
CA ALA A 252 2.63 5.96 9.49
C ALA A 252 2.79 5.39 10.91
N VAL A 253 2.64 6.27 11.90
CA VAL A 253 2.55 5.97 13.33
C VAL A 253 1.24 6.54 13.89
N PRO A 254 0.83 6.16 15.12
CA PRO A 254 -0.39 6.71 15.72
C PRO A 254 -0.35 8.23 15.79
N LYS A 255 -1.52 8.87 15.69
CA LYS A 255 -1.65 10.32 15.80
C LYS A 255 -0.98 10.83 17.09
N LYS A 256 -0.37 12.02 17.02
CA LYS A 256 0.27 12.70 18.16
C LYS A 256 1.54 12.00 18.66
N THR A 257 2.13 11.11 17.86
CA THR A 257 3.49 10.64 18.15
C THR A 257 4.43 11.83 18.16
N ASP A 258 5.35 11.87 19.14
CA ASP A 258 6.25 12.99 19.36
C ASP A 258 7.03 13.34 18.07
N PRO A 259 7.08 14.62 17.64
CA PRO A 259 7.78 15.03 16.43
C PRO A 259 9.26 14.61 16.38
N ASP A 260 9.97 14.58 17.51
CA ASP A 260 11.37 14.16 17.56
C ASP A 260 11.50 12.64 17.31
N ILE A 261 10.54 11.85 17.80
CA ILE A 261 10.44 10.41 17.49
C ILE A 261 10.14 10.20 16.00
N VAL A 262 9.20 10.96 15.45
CA VAL A 262 8.84 10.91 14.01
C VAL A 262 10.06 11.26 13.16
N LYS A 263 10.81 12.31 13.53
CA LYS A 263 12.04 12.70 12.83
C LYS A 263 13.10 11.60 12.90
N LYS A 264 13.35 11.02 14.07
CA LYS A 264 14.28 9.88 14.23
C LYS A 264 13.89 8.69 13.35
N LEU A 265 12.60 8.35 13.32
CA LEU A 265 12.08 7.28 12.47
C LEU A 265 12.25 7.60 10.98
N HIS A 266 11.87 8.81 10.56
CA HIS A 266 12.04 9.28 9.18
C HIS A 266 13.49 9.17 8.74
N ASP A 267 14.43 9.72 9.52
CA ASP A 267 15.85 9.76 9.16
C ASP A 267 16.43 8.33 9.07
N ALA A 268 16.07 7.44 10.00
CA ALA A 268 16.49 6.05 9.95
C ALA A 268 15.89 5.30 8.75
N LEU A 269 14.60 5.50 8.45
CA LEU A 269 13.92 4.91 7.30
C LEU A 269 14.50 5.39 5.98
N LYS A 270 14.83 6.68 5.89
CA LYS A 270 15.48 7.27 4.72
C LYS A 270 16.83 6.62 4.45
N LEU A 271 17.67 6.48 5.48
CA LEU A 271 18.94 5.76 5.36
C LEU A 271 18.76 4.28 5.01
N ALA A 272 17.73 3.62 5.56
CA ALA A 272 17.47 2.21 5.32
C ALA A 272 17.00 1.92 3.89
N MET A 273 16.13 2.78 3.34
CA MET A 273 15.60 2.63 1.97
C MET A 273 16.62 3.02 0.89
N GLU A 274 17.66 3.77 1.23
CA GLU A 274 18.75 4.13 0.30
C GLU A 274 19.81 3.04 0.14
N LYS A 275 19.76 1.99 0.95
CA LYS A 275 20.67 0.85 0.81
C LYS A 275 20.41 0.10 -0.51
N PRO A 276 21.46 -0.35 -1.23
CA PRO A 276 21.30 -1.06 -2.50
C PRO A 276 20.39 -2.30 -2.41
N ASN A 277 20.50 -3.08 -1.34
CA ASN A 277 19.69 -4.29 -1.13
C ASN A 277 18.17 -4.01 -1.07
N PHE A 278 17.75 -2.84 -0.59
CA PHE A 278 16.34 -2.45 -0.59
C PHE A 278 15.85 -2.15 -2.01
N ARG A 279 16.65 -1.43 -2.80
CA ARG A 279 16.34 -1.20 -4.23
C ARG A 279 16.26 -2.52 -4.99
N GLU A 280 17.23 -3.42 -4.82
CA GLU A 280 17.21 -4.75 -5.44
C GLU A 280 15.97 -5.56 -5.04
N ALA A 281 15.53 -5.47 -3.78
CA ALA A 281 14.32 -6.13 -3.32
C ALA A 281 13.05 -5.58 -4.00
N LEU A 282 12.97 -4.27 -4.26
CA LEU A 282 11.89 -3.65 -5.03
C LEU A 282 11.93 -4.04 -6.51
N GLU A 283 13.11 -4.02 -7.13
CA GLU A 283 13.32 -4.34 -8.56
C GLU A 283 12.90 -5.77 -8.91
N LYS A 284 13.01 -6.72 -7.97
CA LYS A 284 12.48 -8.10 -8.14
C LYS A 284 11.00 -8.11 -8.51
N TYR A 285 10.25 -7.10 -8.09
CA TYR A 285 8.82 -6.93 -8.36
C TYR A 285 8.53 -5.71 -9.23
N ASP A 286 9.53 -5.22 -10.00
CA ASP A 286 9.41 -4.07 -10.91
C ASP A 286 8.81 -2.83 -10.23
N MET A 287 9.14 -2.67 -8.93
CA MET A 287 8.82 -1.48 -8.15
C MET A 287 10.03 -0.55 -8.10
N GLU A 288 9.76 0.75 -8.03
CA GLU A 288 10.81 1.76 -7.88
C GLU A 288 10.66 2.50 -6.54
N PRO A 289 11.78 2.93 -5.92
CA PRO A 289 11.74 3.83 -4.78
C PRO A 289 10.97 5.11 -5.14
N LEU A 290 10.08 5.53 -4.24
CA LEU A 290 9.26 6.73 -4.37
C LEU A 290 9.30 7.46 -3.04
N TYR A 291 10.44 8.10 -2.80
CA TYR A 291 10.66 8.86 -1.57
C TYR A 291 9.70 10.05 -1.49
N MET A 292 9.03 10.17 -0.35
CA MET A 292 8.33 11.38 0.07
C MET A 292 8.74 11.67 1.51
N SER A 293 9.12 12.93 1.80
CA SER A 293 9.34 13.36 3.19
C SER A 293 8.08 13.22 4.03
N THR A 294 8.20 13.36 5.35
CA THR A 294 7.06 13.44 6.29
C THR A 294 5.96 14.38 5.78
N GLU A 295 6.33 15.59 5.36
CA GLU A 295 5.41 16.62 4.87
C GLU A 295 4.79 16.22 3.53
N GLN A 296 5.62 15.79 2.57
CA GLN A 296 5.15 15.37 1.25
C GLN A 296 4.20 14.18 1.35
N TYR A 297 4.48 13.22 2.24
CA TYR A 297 3.64 12.04 2.40
C TYR A 297 2.33 12.36 3.13
N THR A 298 2.35 13.34 4.05
CA THR A 298 1.13 13.87 4.66
C THR A 298 0.24 14.55 3.63
N GLU A 299 0.81 15.38 2.74
CA GLU A 299 0.03 16.02 1.67
C GLU A 299 -0.46 15.03 0.63
N PHE A 300 0.35 14.01 0.32
CA PHE A 300 -0.10 12.87 -0.50
C PHE A 300 -1.31 12.18 0.12
N ALA A 301 -1.27 11.85 1.41
CA ALA A 301 -2.38 11.22 2.11
C ALA A 301 -3.68 12.02 2.02
N LYS A 302 -3.63 13.33 2.28
CA LYS A 302 -4.80 14.23 2.17
C LYS A 302 -5.34 14.27 0.75
N LYS A 303 -4.46 14.46 -0.23
CA LYS A 303 -4.84 14.55 -1.65
C LYS A 303 -5.45 13.23 -2.12
N THR A 304 -4.80 12.11 -1.83
CA THR A 304 -5.26 10.79 -2.25
C THR A 304 -6.59 10.42 -1.60
N THR A 305 -6.84 10.77 -0.33
CA THR A 305 -8.17 10.58 0.27
C THR A 305 -9.26 11.31 -0.53
N ALA A 306 -9.06 12.58 -0.87
CA ALA A 306 -10.03 13.34 -1.65
C ALA A 306 -10.23 12.79 -3.07
N ASP A 307 -9.14 12.40 -3.75
CA ASP A 307 -9.20 11.85 -5.11
C ASP A 307 -9.90 10.48 -5.14
N GLU A 308 -9.58 9.61 -4.19
CA GLU A 308 -10.22 8.28 -4.09
C GLU A 308 -11.71 8.38 -3.78
N GLY A 309 -12.14 9.39 -3.02
CA GLY A 309 -13.56 9.71 -2.85
C GLY A 309 -14.28 9.93 -4.18
N LYS A 310 -13.68 10.71 -5.09
CA LYS A 310 -14.24 10.98 -6.43
C LYS A 310 -14.26 9.73 -7.31
N VAL A 311 -13.21 8.92 -7.25
CA VAL A 311 -13.13 7.65 -8.01
C VAL A 311 -14.23 6.69 -7.57
N LEU A 312 -14.44 6.55 -6.25
CA LEU A 312 -15.49 5.67 -5.73
C LEU A 312 -16.89 6.17 -6.08
N GLU A 313 -17.11 7.48 -6.00
CA GLU A 313 -18.37 8.11 -6.41
C GLU A 313 -18.67 7.86 -7.90
N SER A 314 -17.69 8.03 -8.80
CA SER A 314 -17.86 7.77 -10.24
C SER A 314 -18.16 6.31 -10.56
N LEU A 315 -17.67 5.39 -9.73
CA LEU A 315 -17.91 3.95 -9.85
C LEU A 315 -19.22 3.51 -9.15
N GLY A 316 -19.95 4.42 -8.52
CA GLY A 316 -21.19 4.11 -7.80
C GLY A 316 -20.97 3.37 -6.47
N PHE A 317 -19.74 3.33 -5.95
CA PHE A 317 -19.47 2.82 -4.61
C PHE A 317 -19.90 3.86 -3.58
N GLN A 318 -21.10 3.71 -3.02
CA GLN A 318 -21.56 4.54 -1.90
C GLN A 318 -21.28 3.89 -0.54
N LYS A 319 -21.10 4.76 0.47
CA LYS A 319 -20.94 4.38 1.87
C LYS A 319 -22.18 3.62 2.36
N LYS A 320 -22.03 2.33 2.66
CA LYS A 320 -23.06 1.54 3.37
C LYS A 320 -23.08 1.89 4.85
#